data_AF-A0A6G7BMW3-F1
#
_entry.id   AF-A0A6G7BMW3-F1
#
_cell.length_a   1.000
_cell.length_b   1.000
_cell.length_c   1.000
_cell.angle_alpha   90.00
_cell.angle_beta   90.00
_cell.angle_gamma   90.00
#
_symmetry.space_group_name_H-M   'P 1'
#
loop_
_entity.id
_entity.type
_entity.pdbx_description
1 polymer ?
#
loop_
_entity_poly.entity_id
_entity_poly.type
_entity_poly.pdbx_seq_one_letter_code
_entity_poly.pdbx_strand_id
1 'polypeptide(L)' 'QNQLFISESYDATSHFETTCLDVLDIYRRGTGEDFDFSKVKHNLGDEDM' A
#
# COMPACT_ATOMS: atom_id res chain seq x y z
N GLN A 1 22.11 -2.40 -10.78
CA GLN A 1 21.21 -1.52 -10.01
C GLN A 1 20.20 -2.44 -9.33
N ASN A 2 20.09 -2.41 -8.00
CA ASN A 2 19.33 -3.42 -7.25
C ASN A 2 17.90 -2.93 -7.01
N GLN A 3 16.91 -3.75 -7.35
CA GLN A 3 15.49 -3.48 -7.10
C GLN A 3 15.06 -4.03 -5.74
N LEU A 4 15.70 -3.55 -4.67
CA LEU A 4 15.39 -3.94 -3.29
C LEU A 4 14.81 -2.72 -2.55
N PHE A 5 13.53 -2.82 -2.15
CA PHE A 5 12.81 -1.75 -1.46
C PHE A 5 12.46 -2.22 -0.06
N ILE A 6 13.13 -1.66 0.94
CA ILE A 6 12.95 -2.01 2.35
C ILE A 6 11.92 -1.06 2.95
N SER A 7 11.02 -1.61 3.77
CA SER A 7 10.00 -0.88 4.53
C SER A 7 10.60 -0.27 5.80
N GLU A 8 9.89 0.68 6.38
CA GLU A 8 10.17 1.17 7.72
C GLU A 8 9.69 0.16 8.79
N SER A 9 10.22 0.29 10.00
CA SER A 9 9.69 -0.43 11.17
C SER A 9 8.42 0.25 11.67
N TYR A 10 7.51 -0.50 12.29
CA TYR A 10 6.33 0.06 12.92
C TYR A 10 6.69 1.13 13.96
N ASP A 11 5.92 2.22 13.95
CA ASP A 11 6.00 3.25 14.97
C ASP A 11 5.11 2.92 16.18
N ALA A 12 5.01 3.88 17.11
CA ALA A 12 4.23 3.73 18.33
C ALA A 12 2.75 4.14 18.18
N THR A 13 2.28 4.48 16.97
CA THR A 13 0.88 4.86 16.74
C THR A 13 -0.02 3.64 16.78
N SER A 14 -1.26 3.82 17.24
CA SER A 14 -2.24 2.72 17.33
C SER A 14 -3.11 2.58 16.09
N HIS A 15 -2.87 3.38 15.05
CA HIS A 15 -3.66 3.44 13.82
C HIS A 15 -2.69 3.24 12.65
N PHE A 16 -3.13 2.57 11.58
CA PHE A 16 -2.23 2.15 10.50
C PHE A 16 -1.86 3.23 9.49
N GLU A 17 -2.16 4.50 9.75
CA GLU A 17 -1.96 5.57 8.77
C GLU A 17 -0.51 5.63 8.26
N THR A 18 0.47 5.63 9.17
CA THR A 18 1.90 5.72 8.82
C THR A 18 2.39 4.46 8.11
N THR A 19 1.93 3.28 8.53
CA THR A 19 2.19 2.01 7.84
C THR A 19 1.64 2.01 6.42
N CYS A 20 0.41 2.50 6.22
CA CYS A 20 -0.21 2.60 4.90
C CYS A 20 0.57 3.56 3.98
N LEU A 21 1.10 4.66 4.53
CA LEU A 21 1.94 5.59 3.77
C LEU A 21 3.25 4.94 3.31
N ASP A 22 3.92 4.15 4.16
CA ASP A 22 5.15 3.42 3.77
C ASP A 22 4.87 2.41 2.65
N VAL A 23 3.73 1.69 2.72
CA VAL A 23 3.31 0.78 1.64
C VAL A 23 3.15 1.51 0.30
N LEU A 24 2.52 2.68 0.28
CA LEU A 24 2.35 3.48 -0.93
C LEU A 24 3.69 4.00 -1.47
N ASP A 25 4.61 4.39 -0.58
CA ASP A 25 5.94 4.83 -0.98
C ASP A 25 6.78 3.69 -1.59
N ILE A 26 6.76 2.50 -0.99
CA ILE A 26 7.41 1.30 -1.55
C ILE A 26 6.84 0.99 -2.94
N TYR A 27 5.51 1.02 -3.08
CA TYR A 27 4.86 0.79 -4.37
C TYR A 27 5.40 1.76 -5.42
N ARG A 28 5.38 3.06 -5.12
CA ARG A 28 5.88 4.10 -6.03
C ARG A 28 7.34 3.92 -6.39
N ARG A 29 8.20 3.57 -5.42
CA ARG A 29 9.62 3.28 -5.67
C ARG A 29 9.81 2.06 -6.58
N GLY A 30 8.96 1.05 -6.43
CA GLY A 30 9.01 -0.20 -7.20
C GLY A 30 8.47 -0.09 -8.62
N THR A 31 7.37 0.66 -8.82
CA THR A 31 6.66 0.76 -10.09
C THR A 31 7.02 2.00 -10.89
N GLY A 32 7.49 3.06 -10.23
CA GLY A 32 7.75 4.36 -10.84
C GLY A 32 6.50 5.24 -11.01
N GLU A 33 5.35 4.81 -10.51
CA GLU A 33 4.07 5.55 -10.56
C GLU A 33 3.35 5.57 -9.20
N ASP A 34 2.54 6.60 -8.95
CA ASP A 34 1.68 6.64 -7.76
C ASP A 34 0.60 5.56 -7.86
N PHE A 35 0.21 5.01 -6.70
CA PHE A 35 -0.84 4.00 -6.65
C PHE A 35 -2.20 4.62 -7.02
N ASP A 36 -2.84 4.08 -8.05
CA ASP A 36 -4.15 4.50 -8.50
C ASP A 36 -5.25 3.62 -7.87
N PHE A 37 -5.88 4.14 -6.82
CA PHE A 37 -6.97 3.46 -6.12
C PHE A 37 -8.19 3.17 -6.99
N SER A 38 -8.40 3.90 -8.10
CA SER A 38 -9.52 3.65 -9.00
C SER A 38 -9.37 2.33 -9.78
N LYS A 39 -8.13 1.81 -9.89
CA LYS A 39 -7.85 0.51 -10.51
C LYS A 39 -8.25 -0.67 -9.63
N VAL A 40 -8.55 -0.43 -8.34
CA VAL A 40 -9.05 -1.46 -7.43
C VAL A 40 -10.50 -1.77 -7.80
N LYS A 41 -10.69 -2.77 -8.66
CA LYS A 41 -12.01 -3.30 -8.99
C LYS A 41 -12.41 -4.31 -7.94
N HIS A 42 -13.18 -3.86 -6.96
CA HIS A 42 -13.84 -4.77 -6.04
C HIS A 42 -15.05 -5.39 -6.74
N ASN A 43 -14.96 -6.64 -7.19
CA ASN A 43 -16.15 -7.47 -7.33
C ASN A 43 -16.47 -7.97 -5.92
N LEU A 44 -17.13 -7.14 -5.09
CA LEU A 44 -17.79 -7.66 -3.88
C LEU A 44 -18.87 -8.56 -4.46
N GLY A 45 -18.63 -9.86 -4.59
CA GLY A 45 -19.73 -10.79 -4.77
C GLY A 45 -20.70 -10.53 -3.62
N ASP A 46 -21.99 -10.49 -3.95
CA ASP A 46 -23.11 -10.35 -3.03
C ASP A 46 -23.14 -11.52 -1.99
N GLU A 47 -22.16 -11.58 -1.09
CA GLU A 47 -22.07 -12.61 -0.07
C GLU A 47 -22.37 -11.99 1.31
N ASP A 48 -23.65 -12.13 1.62
CA ASP A 48 -24.27 -12.34 2.93
C ASP A 48 -24.50 -11.11 3.83
N MET A 49 -25.64 -10.46 3.53
CA MET A 49 -26.55 -9.91 4.55
C MET A 49 -27.11 -11.03 5.43
#